data_AF-A0A0Q7J8D8-F1
#
_entry.id   AF-A0A0Q7J8D8-F1
#
_cell.length_a   1.000
_cell.length_b   1.000
_cell.length_c   1.000
_cell.angle_alpha   90.00
_cell.angle_beta   90.00
_cell.angle_gamma   90.00
#
_symmetry.space_group_name_H-M   'P 1'
#
loop_
_entity.id
_entity.type
_entity.pdbx_description
1 polymer ?
#
loop_
_entity_poly.entity_id
_entity_poly.type
_entity_poly.pdbx_seq_one_letter_code
_entity_poly.pdbx_strand_id
1 'polypeptide(L)'
;MEEQQQRAKELFDSYRGHFFQMHRDGVFEEYKTYEIEGQIEIDWYNEWIDNYTNQLSIRDWDAITSLESLAKYYQDSRILDNVIAFASRHIMGADSIVKLMYAEKLLDLIKSLKKVVSREIRHTAYQLTYKILEDIISKPLIIDPGHELTQYNLKDKKSLNSRAKKSMDEIRNVRD
;
A
#
# COMPACT_ATOMS: atom_id res chain seq x y z
N MET A 1 19.98 -23.70 -14.96
CA MET A 1 19.24 -22.47 -15.32
C MET A 1 18.04 -22.28 -14.40
N GLU A 2 17.10 -23.22 -14.30
CA GLU A 2 15.96 -23.11 -13.36
C GLU A 2 16.38 -22.97 -11.89
N GLU A 3 17.33 -23.76 -11.39
CA GLU A 3 17.81 -23.64 -9.99
C GLU A 3 18.49 -22.29 -9.69
N GLN A 4 19.19 -21.72 -10.68
CA GLN A 4 19.85 -20.41 -10.54
C GLN A 4 18.83 -19.27 -10.54
N GLN A 5 17.82 -19.33 -11.41
CA GLN A 5 16.71 -18.37 -11.40
C GLN A 5 15.87 -18.48 -10.13
N GLN A 6 15.63 -19.69 -9.63
CA GLN A 6 14.92 -19.92 -8.38
C GLN A 6 15.68 -19.29 -7.20
N ARG A 7 17.00 -19.51 -7.12
CA ARG A 7 17.83 -18.91 -6.08
C ARG A 7 17.88 -17.38 -6.18
N ALA A 8 17.97 -16.84 -7.39
CA ALA A 8 17.89 -15.41 -7.62
C ALA A 8 16.53 -14.84 -7.15
N LYS A 9 15.43 -15.53 -7.46
CA LYS A 9 14.08 -15.16 -7.02
C LYS A 9 13.95 -15.19 -5.50
N GLU A 10 14.50 -16.21 -4.82
CA GLU A 10 14.51 -16.28 -3.36
C GLU A 10 15.22 -15.09 -2.71
N LEU A 11 16.38 -14.69 -3.26
CA LEU A 11 17.08 -13.48 -2.81
C LEU A 11 16.24 -12.25 -3.09
N PHE A 12 15.67 -12.14 -4.29
CA PHE A 12 14.79 -11.04 -4.68
C PHE A 12 13.58 -10.90 -3.75
N ASP A 13 12.89 -11.99 -3.44
CA ASP A 13 11.76 -12.07 -2.51
C ASP A 13 12.18 -11.71 -1.08
N SER A 14 13.28 -12.29 -0.58
CA SER A 14 13.77 -12.07 0.79
C SER A 14 14.11 -10.61 1.05
N TYR A 15 14.61 -9.93 0.03
CA TYR A 15 14.99 -8.53 0.08
C TYR A 15 13.96 -7.63 -0.61
N ARG A 16 12.79 -8.12 -1.02
CA ARG A 16 11.74 -7.37 -1.74
C ARG A 16 12.26 -6.47 -2.88
N GLY A 17 13.27 -6.93 -3.62
CA GLY A 17 13.92 -6.17 -4.69
C GLY A 17 14.81 -5.00 -4.23
N HIS A 18 15.10 -4.88 -2.93
CA HIS A 18 15.97 -3.85 -2.38
C HIS A 18 17.47 -4.19 -2.58
N PHE A 19 17.99 -3.89 -3.77
CA PHE A 19 19.40 -4.11 -4.10
C PHE A 19 20.38 -3.43 -3.14
N PHE A 20 20.04 -2.26 -2.59
CA PHE A 20 20.86 -1.60 -1.58
C PHE A 20 21.01 -2.44 -0.30
N GLN A 21 19.91 -3.08 0.13
CA GLN A 21 19.93 -3.91 1.34
C GLN A 21 20.64 -5.24 1.08
N MET A 22 20.45 -5.83 -0.11
CA MET A 22 21.27 -6.97 -0.55
C MET A 22 22.76 -6.64 -0.54
N HIS A 23 23.14 -5.44 -0.98
CA HIS A 23 24.54 -5.02 -1.01
C HIS A 23 25.09 -4.86 0.40
N ARG A 24 24.31 -4.26 1.31
CA ARG A 24 24.69 -4.11 2.71
C ARG A 24 24.90 -5.46 3.41
N ASP A 25 24.06 -6.43 3.07
CA ASP A 25 24.08 -7.75 3.70
C ASP A 25 24.98 -8.75 2.95
N GLY A 26 25.70 -8.29 1.90
CA GLY A 26 26.75 -9.04 1.21
C GLY A 26 26.26 -10.03 0.15
N VAL A 27 24.95 -10.10 -0.12
CA VAL A 27 24.34 -11.07 -1.07
C VAL A 27 24.10 -10.50 -2.46
N PHE A 28 24.34 -9.21 -2.68
CA PHE A 28 24.11 -8.58 -3.99
C PHE A 28 25.05 -9.07 -5.09
N GLU A 29 26.30 -9.37 -4.74
CA GLU A 29 27.24 -9.91 -5.72
C GLU A 29 26.88 -11.36 -6.09
N GLU A 30 26.36 -12.17 -5.15
CA GLU A 30 25.74 -13.47 -5.47
C GLU A 30 24.57 -13.28 -6.43
N TYR A 31 23.65 -12.34 -6.13
CA TYR A 31 22.50 -12.06 -6.98
C TYR A 31 22.90 -11.68 -8.43
N LYS A 32 23.92 -10.82 -8.58
CA LYS A 32 24.42 -10.41 -9.91
C LYS A 32 24.99 -11.56 -10.73
N THR A 33 25.57 -12.59 -10.10
CA THR A 33 26.14 -13.74 -10.84
C THR A 33 25.08 -14.55 -11.58
N TYR A 34 23.81 -14.39 -11.22
CA TYR A 34 22.70 -15.04 -11.91
C TYR A 34 22.27 -14.33 -13.20
N GLU A 35 22.81 -13.14 -13.49
CA GLU A 35 22.58 -12.38 -14.73
C GLU A 35 21.09 -12.29 -15.11
N ILE A 36 20.22 -12.08 -14.12
CA ILE A 36 18.78 -11.98 -14.34
C ILE A 36 18.49 -10.77 -15.23
N GLU A 37 17.80 -11.04 -16.34
CA GLU A 37 17.38 -9.99 -17.26
C GLU A 37 16.39 -9.05 -16.56
N GLY A 38 16.52 -7.74 -16.81
CA GLY A 38 15.62 -6.75 -16.19
C GLY A 38 14.13 -6.99 -16.49
N GLN A 39 13.80 -7.66 -17.60
CA GLN A 39 12.42 -8.06 -17.89
C GLN A 39 11.88 -9.10 -16.89
N ILE A 40 12.72 -10.04 -16.45
CA ILE A 40 12.33 -11.05 -15.46
C ILE A 40 12.07 -10.38 -14.10
N GLU A 41 12.89 -9.41 -13.72
CA GLU A 41 12.65 -8.64 -12.48
C GLU A 41 11.34 -7.85 -12.56
N ILE A 42 11.04 -7.26 -13.73
CA ILE A 42 9.74 -6.62 -13.98
C ILE A 42 8.60 -7.62 -13.82
N ASP A 43 8.75 -8.83 -14.35
CA ASP A 43 7.73 -9.87 -14.24
C ASP A 43 7.51 -10.28 -12.77
N TRP A 44 8.57 -10.39 -11.96
CA TRP A 44 8.43 -10.65 -10.52
C TRP A 44 7.74 -9.52 -9.77
N TYR A 45 8.05 -8.26 -10.09
CA TYR A 45 7.30 -7.13 -9.53
C TYR A 45 5.82 -7.18 -9.93
N ASN A 46 5.52 -7.54 -11.18
CA ASN A 46 4.15 -7.69 -11.66
C ASN A 46 3.40 -8.79 -10.89
N GLU A 47 4.06 -9.93 -10.68
CA GLU A 47 3.51 -11.03 -9.86
C GLU A 47 3.18 -10.54 -8.44
N TRP A 48 4.05 -9.76 -7.80
CA TRP A 48 3.75 -9.19 -6.48
C TRP A 48 2.58 -8.21 -6.49
N ILE A 49 2.49 -7.32 -7.50
CA ILE A 49 1.37 -6.40 -7.64
C ILE A 49 0.06 -7.18 -7.74
N ASP A 50 0.01 -8.21 -8.58
CA ASP A 50 -1.17 -9.03 -8.79
C ASP A 50 -1.52 -9.83 -7.53
N ASN A 51 -0.53 -10.44 -6.89
CA ASN A 51 -0.69 -11.21 -5.66
C ASN A 51 -1.24 -10.35 -4.52
N TYR A 52 -0.66 -9.18 -4.27
CA TYR A 52 -1.14 -8.29 -3.22
C TYR A 52 -2.49 -7.65 -3.57
N THR A 53 -2.74 -7.35 -4.84
CA THR A 53 -4.05 -6.87 -5.30
C THR A 53 -5.15 -7.89 -4.99
N ASN A 54 -4.90 -9.17 -5.27
CA ASN A 54 -5.85 -10.26 -5.01
C ASN A 54 -6.07 -10.53 -3.52
N GLN A 55 -5.15 -10.09 -2.67
CA GLN A 55 -5.23 -10.22 -1.21
C GLN A 55 -5.84 -8.99 -0.53
N LEU A 56 -6.24 -7.95 -1.28
CA LEU A 56 -6.93 -6.80 -0.71
C LEU A 56 -8.20 -7.25 0.02
N SER A 57 -8.36 -6.76 1.24
CA SER A 57 -9.31 -7.27 2.22
C SER A 57 -9.98 -6.13 2.98
N ILE A 58 -11.24 -6.33 3.37
CA ILE A 58 -11.94 -5.43 4.29
C ILE A 58 -11.75 -5.83 5.76
N ARG A 59 -11.03 -6.92 6.03
CA ARG A 59 -10.79 -7.48 7.36
C ARG A 59 -9.37 -7.21 7.87
N ASP A 60 -8.49 -6.71 7.02
CA ASP A 60 -7.10 -6.39 7.35
C ASP A 60 -6.58 -5.39 6.32
N TRP A 61 -5.36 -4.89 6.49
CA TRP A 61 -4.72 -3.90 5.60
C TRP A 61 -3.27 -4.30 5.25
N ASP A 62 -2.92 -5.57 5.37
CA ASP A 62 -1.56 -6.04 5.13
C ASP A 62 -1.20 -5.98 3.65
N ALA A 63 -2.15 -6.32 2.78
CA ALA A 63 -2.00 -6.26 1.33
C ALA A 63 -1.75 -4.82 0.84
N ILE A 64 -2.55 -3.85 1.27
CA ILE A 64 -2.34 -2.44 0.90
C ILE A 64 -1.04 -1.89 1.49
N THR A 65 -0.62 -2.34 2.68
CA THR A 65 0.68 -1.95 3.26
C THR A 65 1.85 -2.50 2.45
N SER A 66 1.72 -3.72 1.92
CA SER A 66 2.71 -4.32 1.03
C SER A 66 2.79 -3.58 -0.31
N LEU A 67 1.65 -3.23 -0.90
CA LEU A 67 1.57 -2.40 -2.12
C LEU A 67 2.16 -0.99 -1.91
N GLU A 68 1.87 -0.35 -0.77
CA GLU A 68 2.46 0.95 -0.40
C GLU A 68 3.98 0.89 -0.26
N SER A 69 4.48 -0.19 0.35
CA SER A 69 5.92 -0.41 0.47
C SER A 69 6.56 -0.65 -0.90
N LEU A 70 5.93 -1.46 -1.75
CA LEU A 70 6.41 -1.75 -3.10
C LEU A 70 6.46 -0.49 -3.98
N ALA A 71 5.43 0.36 -3.89
CA ALA A 71 5.33 1.59 -4.67
C ALA A 71 6.49 2.57 -4.43
N LYS A 72 7.22 2.47 -3.32
CA LYS A 72 8.41 3.31 -3.06
C LYS A 72 9.59 2.97 -3.97
N TYR A 73 9.65 1.74 -4.50
CA TYR A 73 10.78 1.21 -5.26
C TYR A 73 10.39 0.91 -6.70
N TYR A 74 9.18 0.39 -6.91
CA TYR A 74 8.66 0.07 -8.22
C TYR A 74 7.44 0.95 -8.53
N GLN A 75 7.65 1.89 -9.46
CA GLN A 75 6.69 2.94 -9.77
C GLN A 75 5.73 2.48 -10.89
N ASP A 76 4.67 1.78 -10.50
CA ASP A 76 3.64 1.29 -11.42
C ASP A 76 2.27 1.87 -11.08
N SER A 77 1.58 2.45 -12.07
CA SER A 77 0.28 3.08 -11.88
C SER A 77 -0.83 2.08 -11.51
N ARG A 78 -0.71 0.81 -11.93
CA ARG A 78 -1.69 -0.24 -11.65
C ARG A 78 -1.89 -0.47 -10.17
N ILE A 79 -0.86 -0.23 -9.35
CA ILE A 79 -0.95 -0.31 -7.90
C ILE A 79 -2.06 0.60 -7.38
N LEU A 80 -2.05 1.88 -7.78
CA LEU A 80 -3.05 2.83 -7.31
C LEU A 80 -4.43 2.54 -7.91
N ASP A 81 -4.49 2.19 -9.19
CA ASP A 81 -5.76 1.87 -9.87
C ASP A 81 -6.47 0.68 -9.23
N ASN A 82 -5.73 -0.39 -8.94
CA ASN A 82 -6.26 -1.58 -8.29
C ASN A 82 -6.78 -1.29 -6.87
N VAL A 83 -6.04 -0.51 -6.09
CA VAL A 83 -6.45 -0.12 -4.74
C VAL A 83 -7.69 0.78 -4.78
N ILE A 84 -7.78 1.74 -5.71
CA ILE A 84 -8.98 2.57 -5.90
C ILE A 84 -10.18 1.68 -6.27
N ALA A 85 -10.01 0.76 -7.22
CA ALA A 85 -11.06 -0.13 -7.68
C ALA A 85 -11.60 -1.00 -6.53
N PHE A 86 -10.73 -1.55 -5.69
CA PHE A 86 -11.12 -2.30 -4.50
C PHE A 86 -11.81 -1.40 -3.47
N ALA A 87 -11.16 -0.31 -3.06
CA ALA A 87 -11.63 0.53 -1.97
C ALA A 87 -12.97 1.19 -2.29
N SER A 88 -13.17 1.65 -3.53
CA SER A 88 -14.44 2.26 -3.96
C SER A 88 -15.64 1.31 -3.85
N ARG A 89 -15.43 0.00 -3.96
CA ARG A 89 -16.49 -1.02 -3.92
C ARG A 89 -16.73 -1.58 -2.52
N HIS A 90 -15.66 -1.76 -1.74
CA HIS A 90 -15.72 -2.62 -0.56
C HIS A 90 -15.46 -1.90 0.77
N ILE A 91 -14.61 -0.86 0.80
CA ILE A 91 -14.05 -0.35 2.07
C ILE A 91 -15.09 0.29 3.00
N MET A 92 -16.21 0.77 2.44
CA MET A 92 -17.26 1.41 3.24
C MET A 92 -17.96 0.43 4.18
N GLY A 93 -17.89 -0.88 3.91
CA GLY A 93 -18.39 -1.94 4.77
C GLY A 93 -17.42 -2.41 5.85
N ALA A 94 -16.16 -1.97 5.82
CA ALA A 94 -15.15 -2.34 6.81
C ALA A 94 -15.36 -1.62 8.15
N ASP A 95 -14.68 -2.11 9.19
CA ASP A 95 -14.65 -1.44 10.48
C ASP A 95 -13.84 -0.12 10.43
N SER A 96 -13.89 0.62 11.53
CA SER A 96 -13.33 1.97 11.62
C SER A 96 -11.81 2.03 11.54
N ILE A 97 -11.10 1.00 12.03
CA ILE A 97 -9.64 0.89 11.98
C ILE A 97 -9.21 0.57 10.55
N VAL A 98 -9.80 -0.45 9.92
CA VAL A 98 -9.48 -0.81 8.52
C VAL A 98 -9.67 0.39 7.59
N LYS A 99 -10.79 1.12 7.73
CA LYS A 99 -11.02 2.36 6.97
C LYS A 99 -9.92 3.39 7.17
N LEU A 100 -9.48 3.61 8.41
CA LEU A 100 -8.41 4.58 8.68
C LEU A 100 -7.10 4.15 8.02
N MET A 101 -6.74 2.87 8.17
CA MET A 101 -5.50 2.32 7.61
C MET A 101 -5.50 2.42 6.09
N TYR A 102 -6.60 2.06 5.42
CA TYR A 102 -6.72 2.24 3.98
C TYR A 102 -6.64 3.69 3.55
N ALA A 103 -7.29 4.61 4.27
CA ALA A 103 -7.26 6.02 3.93
C ALA A 103 -5.83 6.60 4.01
N GLU A 104 -5.08 6.27 5.06
CA GLU A 104 -3.69 6.72 5.21
C GLU A 104 -2.77 6.10 4.16
N LYS A 105 -2.89 4.79 3.91
CA LYS A 105 -2.08 4.11 2.89
C LYS A 105 -2.40 4.60 1.47
N LEU A 106 -3.65 4.94 1.18
CA LEU A 106 -4.02 5.60 -0.06
C LEU A 106 -3.29 6.95 -0.22
N LEU A 107 -3.18 7.77 0.83
CA LEU A 107 -2.42 9.03 0.75
C LEU A 107 -0.95 8.79 0.44
N ASP A 108 -0.34 7.81 1.11
CA ASP A 108 1.07 7.47 0.90
C ASP A 108 1.32 6.90 -0.50
N LEU A 109 0.40 6.11 -1.04
CA LEU A 109 0.42 5.64 -2.43
C LEU A 109 0.33 6.80 -3.42
N ILE A 110 -0.61 7.73 -3.21
CA ILE A 110 -0.78 8.90 -4.10
C ILE A 110 0.50 9.74 -4.13
N LYS A 111 1.15 9.95 -2.97
CA LYS A 111 2.43 10.66 -2.88
C LYS A 111 3.54 9.91 -3.60
N SER A 112 3.68 8.61 -3.32
CA SER A 112 4.74 7.77 -3.86
C SER A 112 4.67 7.66 -5.37
N LEU A 113 3.46 7.52 -5.94
CA LEU A 113 3.25 7.28 -7.36
C LEU A 113 2.98 8.56 -8.16
N LYS A 114 3.08 9.75 -7.54
CA LYS A 114 2.71 11.05 -8.16
C LYS A 114 3.30 11.27 -9.56
N LYS A 115 4.50 10.75 -9.82
CA LYS A 115 5.21 10.90 -11.10
C LYS A 115 4.68 10.00 -12.22
N VAL A 116 4.10 8.86 -11.88
CA VAL A 116 3.64 7.85 -12.87
C VAL A 116 2.12 7.83 -13.04
N VAL A 117 1.36 8.31 -12.07
CA VAL A 117 -0.11 8.40 -12.18
C VAL A 117 -0.59 9.74 -12.74
N SER A 118 -1.66 9.73 -13.52
CA SER A 118 -2.26 10.94 -14.10
C SER A 118 -2.90 11.84 -13.04
N ARG A 119 -3.20 13.09 -13.41
CA ARG A 119 -3.86 14.04 -12.49
C ARG A 119 -5.27 13.57 -12.13
N GLU A 120 -5.97 12.96 -13.08
CA GLU A 120 -7.34 12.47 -12.96
C GLU A 120 -7.41 11.31 -11.97
N ILE A 121 -6.48 10.35 -12.07
CA ILE A 121 -6.38 9.22 -11.15
C ILE A 121 -6.08 9.72 -9.73
N ARG A 122 -5.10 10.63 -9.58
CA ARG A 122 -4.80 11.24 -8.26
C ARG A 122 -6.01 11.96 -7.68
N HIS A 123 -6.74 12.72 -8.49
CA HIS A 123 -7.92 13.43 -8.02
C HIS A 123 -9.00 12.47 -7.51
N THR A 124 -9.26 11.40 -8.27
CA THR A 124 -10.18 10.33 -7.91
C THR A 124 -9.77 9.65 -6.61
N ALA A 125 -8.49 9.32 -6.47
CA ALA A 125 -7.92 8.75 -5.26
C ALA A 125 -8.15 9.67 -4.04
N TYR A 126 -7.84 10.97 -4.16
CA TYR A 126 -8.08 11.94 -3.09
C TYR A 126 -9.56 12.07 -2.72
N GLN A 127 -10.48 12.06 -3.71
CA GLN A 127 -11.92 12.10 -3.43
C GLN A 127 -12.37 10.86 -2.64
N LEU A 128 -11.92 9.67 -3.06
CA LEU A 128 -12.24 8.42 -2.38
C LEU A 128 -11.69 8.43 -0.95
N THR A 129 -10.43 8.81 -0.76
CA THR A 129 -9.82 8.91 0.57
C THR A 129 -10.58 9.89 1.47
N TYR A 130 -10.94 11.06 0.96
CA TYR A 130 -11.70 12.04 1.73
C TYR A 130 -13.07 11.49 2.16
N LYS A 131 -13.76 10.77 1.26
CA LYS A 131 -15.03 10.11 1.57
C LYS A 131 -14.90 9.05 2.67
N ILE A 132 -13.81 8.26 2.66
CA ILE A 132 -13.54 7.27 3.72
C ILE A 132 -13.33 7.98 5.06
N LEU A 133 -12.54 9.06 5.08
CA LEU A 133 -12.26 9.82 6.30
C LEU A 133 -13.51 10.50 6.87
N GLU A 134 -14.38 11.02 6.00
CA GLU A 134 -15.67 11.60 6.40
C GLU A 134 -16.61 10.52 6.98
N ASP A 135 -16.64 9.33 6.39
CA ASP A 135 -17.39 8.18 6.94
C ASP A 135 -16.92 7.81 8.34
N ILE A 136 -15.60 7.76 8.54
CA ILE A 136 -15.00 7.53 9.86
C ILE A 136 -15.48 8.59 10.84
N ILE A 137 -15.44 9.88 10.50
CA ILE A 137 -15.81 10.94 11.44
C ILE A 137 -17.31 10.91 11.79
N SER A 138 -18.15 10.68 10.79
CA SER A 138 -19.61 10.79 10.90
C SER A 138 -20.27 9.58 11.56
N LYS A 139 -19.67 8.40 11.49
CA LYS A 139 -20.24 7.17 12.05
C LYS A 139 -19.67 6.80 13.43
N PRO A 140 -20.42 6.02 14.24
CA PRO A 140 -19.92 5.45 15.48
C PRO A 140 -18.63 4.64 15.29
N LEU A 141 -17.90 4.43 16.39
CA LEU A 141 -16.76 3.53 16.39
C LEU A 141 -17.25 2.09 16.26
N ILE A 142 -16.85 1.43 15.18
CA ILE A 142 -17.10 0.00 14.91
C ILE A 142 -15.74 -0.66 14.82
N ILE A 143 -15.56 -1.77 15.53
CA ILE A 143 -14.31 -2.51 15.63
C ILE A 143 -14.66 -3.99 15.50
N ASP A 144 -14.04 -4.66 14.53
CA ASP A 144 -14.17 -6.10 14.36
C ASP A 144 -13.26 -6.86 15.34
N PRO A 145 -13.59 -8.12 15.69
CA PRO A 145 -12.75 -8.94 16.56
C PRO A 145 -11.32 -9.05 16.03
N GLY A 146 -10.34 -8.83 16.90
CA GLY A 146 -8.92 -8.85 16.56
C GLY A 146 -8.31 -7.49 16.23
N HIS A 147 -9.13 -6.44 16.04
CA HIS A 147 -8.63 -5.08 15.79
C HIS A 147 -8.57 -4.24 17.06
N GLU A 148 -7.50 -4.41 17.84
CA GLU A 148 -7.36 -3.63 19.07
C GLU A 148 -6.84 -2.21 18.80
N LEU A 149 -7.54 -1.19 19.29
CA LEU A 149 -7.15 0.22 19.13
C LEU A 149 -5.71 0.51 19.57
N THR A 150 -5.29 -0.14 20.66
CA THR A 150 -3.96 0.01 21.27
C THR A 150 -2.84 -0.40 20.33
N GLN A 151 -3.05 -1.43 19.50
CA GLN A 151 -2.09 -1.88 18.49
C GLN A 151 -1.82 -0.78 17.43
N TYR A 152 -2.74 0.18 17.29
CA TYR A 152 -2.66 1.27 16.32
C TYR A 152 -2.47 2.64 16.95
N ASN A 153 -2.03 2.69 18.22
CA ASN A 153 -1.87 3.93 19.00
C ASN A 153 -3.16 4.76 19.08
N LEU A 154 -4.32 4.10 19.03
CA LEU A 154 -5.63 4.71 19.23
C LEU A 154 -6.10 4.40 20.65
N LYS A 155 -6.76 5.37 21.27
CA LYS A 155 -7.32 5.25 22.63
C LYS A 155 -8.83 5.03 22.57
N ASP A 156 -9.48 5.75 21.68
CA ASP A 156 -10.93 5.86 21.57
C ASP A 156 -11.34 6.45 20.22
N LYS A 157 -12.65 6.65 20.05
CA LYS A 157 -13.22 7.32 18.88
C LYS A 157 -12.67 8.73 18.65
N LYS A 158 -12.37 9.48 19.72
CA LYS A 158 -11.84 10.84 19.61
C LYS A 158 -10.44 10.83 18.99
N SER A 159 -9.59 9.89 19.39
CA SER A 159 -8.25 9.69 18.83
C SER A 159 -8.30 9.27 17.36
N LEU A 160 -9.22 8.37 17.00
CA LEU A 160 -9.48 7.97 15.62
C LEU A 160 -9.91 9.16 14.76
N ASN A 161 -10.91 9.93 15.21
CA ASN A 161 -11.41 11.11 14.50
C ASN A 161 -10.33 12.20 14.37
N SER A 162 -9.48 12.37 15.38
CA SER A 162 -8.34 13.29 15.32
C SER A 162 -7.37 12.92 14.21
N ARG A 163 -7.03 11.63 14.12
CA ARG A 163 -6.14 11.10 13.08
C ARG A 163 -6.77 11.21 11.69
N ALA A 164 -8.06 10.90 11.56
CA ALA A 164 -8.80 11.07 10.31
C ALA A 164 -8.83 12.54 9.85
N LYS A 165 -9.07 13.49 10.77
CA LYS A 165 -9.03 14.94 10.46
C LYS A 165 -7.66 15.39 9.99
N LYS A 166 -6.59 14.93 10.64
CA LYS A 166 -5.21 15.23 10.21
C LYS A 166 -4.97 14.79 8.77
N SER A 167 -5.45 13.60 8.39
CA SER A 167 -5.36 13.11 7.01
C SER A 167 -6.22 13.92 6.05
N MET A 168 -7.40 14.40 6.46
CA MET A 168 -8.23 15.29 5.63
C MET A 168 -7.57 16.66 5.39
N ASP A 169 -6.93 17.22 6.42
CA ASP A 169 -6.21 18.48 6.30
C ASP A 169 -5.00 18.35 5.35
N GLU A 170 -4.33 17.20 5.36
CA GLU A 170 -3.29 16.89 4.38
C GLU A 170 -3.81 16.91 2.93
N ILE A 171 -5.00 16.33 2.67
CA ILE A 171 -5.63 16.36 1.34
C ILE A 171 -5.93 17.79 0.90
N ARG A 172 -6.43 18.63 1.81
CA ARG A 172 -6.76 20.04 1.52
C ARG A 172 -5.52 20.82 1.09
N ASN A 173 -4.43 20.69 1.85
CA ASN A 173 -3.16 21.38 1.56
C ASN A 173 -2.51 20.99 0.22
N VAL A 174 -2.93 19.89 -0.41
CA VAL A 174 -2.40 19.43 -1.70
C VAL A 174 -3.34 19.76 -2.87
N ARG A 175 -4.59 20.13 -2.57
CA ARG A 175 -5.60 20.53 -3.57
C ARG A 175 -5.61 22.03 -3.84
N ASP A 176 -5.25 22.83 -2.84
CA ASP A 176 -5.00 24.27 -2.96
C ASP A 176 -3.63 24.54 -3.61
#